data_AF-A0A7K2YGY5-F1
#
_entry.id   AF-A0A7K2YGY5-F1
#
_cell.length_a   1.000
_cell.length_b   1.000
_cell.length_c   1.000
_cell.angle_alpha   90.00
_cell.angle_beta   90.00
_cell.angle_gamma   90.00
#
_symmetry.space_group_name_H-M   'P 1'
#
loop_
_entity.id
_entity.type
_entity.pdbx_description
1 polymer ?
#
loop_
_entity_poly.entity_id
_entity_poly.type
_entity_poly.pdbx_seq_one_letter_code
_entity_poly.pdbx_strand_id
1 'polypeptide(L)'
;MTPFPGRARIAGGAATRYDALRAVIDGGPFDAEHGFGYGYAFKMICRFHGKPLDNSNFSPFLGSWLQVVDEGLVALGSKAGSVADFVYGSPPAPLPPPEDLPGYDEWSATPCRDALARWDASTAEQRAGLEPEAGEAIEQVVSWLRAAVAQDGYGIAGFGS
;
A
#
# COMPACT_ATOMS: atom_id res chain seq x y z
N MET A 1 -16.83 -18.97 17.31
CA MET A 1 -16.29 -19.09 15.95
C MET A 1 -17.32 -18.47 15.01
N THR A 2 -17.19 -17.17 14.76
CA THR A 2 -18.12 -16.41 13.92
C THR A 2 -17.88 -16.80 12.45
N PRO A 3 -18.90 -17.04 11.62
CA PRO A 3 -18.70 -17.45 10.23
C PRO A 3 -18.02 -16.32 9.45
N PHE A 4 -17.10 -16.67 8.54
CA PHE A 4 -16.61 -15.73 7.53
C PHE A 4 -17.80 -15.22 6.69
N PRO A 5 -18.05 -13.90 6.60
CA PRO A 5 -19.26 -13.34 5.95
C PRO A 5 -19.36 -13.62 4.44
N GLY A 6 -18.29 -14.13 3.81
CA GLY A 6 -18.21 -14.31 2.36
C GLY A 6 -19.14 -15.37 1.76
N ARG A 7 -19.52 -16.43 2.49
CA ARG A 7 -20.34 -17.52 1.90
C ARG A 7 -21.81 -17.15 1.70
N ALA A 8 -22.39 -16.37 2.61
CA ALA A 8 -23.79 -15.95 2.52
C ALA A 8 -24.02 -14.93 1.38
N ARG A 9 -23.03 -14.06 1.11
CA ARG A 9 -23.10 -13.05 0.04
C ARG A 9 -23.02 -13.66 -1.36
N ILE A 10 -22.20 -14.70 -1.56
CA ILE A 10 -22.09 -15.40 -2.84
C ILE A 10 -23.43 -16.04 -3.23
N ALA A 11 -24.16 -16.60 -2.27
CA ALA A 11 -25.49 -17.15 -2.50
C ALA A 11 -26.55 -16.08 -2.86
N GLY A 12 -26.29 -14.81 -2.53
CA GLY A 12 -27.12 -13.64 -2.87
C GLY A 12 -26.75 -12.95 -4.18
N GLY A 13 -25.84 -13.50 -4.99
CA GLY A 13 -25.45 -12.94 -6.29
C GLY A 13 -24.12 -12.19 -6.32
N ALA A 14 -23.39 -12.12 -5.20
CA ALA A 14 -22.05 -11.53 -5.19
C ALA A 14 -21.08 -12.35 -6.05
N ALA A 15 -20.28 -11.66 -6.87
CA ALA A 15 -19.21 -12.25 -7.66
C ALA A 15 -18.30 -13.14 -6.79
N THR A 16 -17.96 -14.34 -7.27
CA THR A 16 -16.96 -15.16 -6.59
C THR A 16 -15.59 -14.47 -6.64
N ARG A 17 -14.61 -14.94 -5.84
CA ARG A 17 -13.24 -14.43 -5.93
C ARG A 17 -12.66 -14.54 -7.34
N TYR A 18 -13.04 -15.59 -8.06
CA TYR A 18 -12.63 -15.81 -9.45
C TYR A 18 -13.28 -14.78 -10.39
N ASP A 19 -14.58 -14.51 -10.21
CA ASP A 19 -15.29 -13.51 -11.02
C ASP A 19 -14.78 -12.09 -10.75
N ALA A 20 -14.47 -11.76 -9.50
CA ALA A 20 -13.86 -10.48 -9.15
C ALA A 20 -12.48 -10.32 -9.81
N LEU A 21 -11.64 -11.36 -9.76
CA LEU A 21 -10.35 -11.36 -10.45
C LEU A 21 -10.49 -11.15 -11.95
N ARG A 22 -11.40 -11.89 -12.58
CA ARG A 22 -11.68 -11.76 -14.01
C ARG A 22 -12.18 -10.36 -14.36
N ALA A 23 -13.10 -9.80 -13.58
CA ALA A 23 -13.61 -8.45 -13.80
C ALA A 23 -12.52 -7.37 -13.69
N VAL A 24 -11.59 -7.49 -12.73
CA VAL A 24 -10.46 -6.53 -12.63
C VAL A 24 -9.56 -6.61 -13.86
N ILE A 25 -9.28 -7.81 -14.36
CA ILE A 25 -8.46 -8.01 -15.57
C ILE A 25 -9.17 -7.49 -16.82
N ASP A 26 -10.47 -7.77 -16.94
CA ASP A 26 -11.29 -7.41 -18.09
C ASP A 26 -11.71 -5.92 -18.08
N GLY A 27 -11.44 -5.18 -16.99
CA GLY A 27 -11.81 -3.78 -16.81
C GLY A 27 -13.30 -3.55 -16.48
N GLY A 28 -13.99 -4.58 -16.01
CA GLY A 28 -15.39 -4.55 -15.58
C GLY A 28 -16.23 -5.70 -16.15
N PRO A 29 -17.55 -5.69 -15.91
CA PRO A 29 -18.29 -4.69 -15.13
C PRO A 29 -17.96 -4.75 -13.63
N PHE A 30 -18.07 -3.62 -12.96
CA PHE A 30 -17.90 -3.51 -11.51
C PHE A 30 -19.24 -3.18 -10.84
N ASP A 31 -19.48 -3.83 -9.71
CA ASP A 31 -20.56 -3.50 -8.78
C ASP A 31 -19.99 -2.77 -7.55
N ALA A 32 -20.39 -1.53 -7.36
CA ALA A 32 -19.89 -0.70 -6.26
C ALA A 32 -20.19 -1.28 -4.87
N GLU A 33 -21.29 -2.04 -4.71
CA GLU A 33 -21.64 -2.69 -3.43
C GLU A 33 -20.63 -3.80 -3.04
N HIS A 34 -19.83 -4.23 -4.01
CA HIS A 34 -18.86 -5.32 -3.89
C HIS A 34 -17.41 -4.85 -4.06
N GLY A 35 -17.13 -3.55 -3.84
CA GLY A 35 -15.78 -2.95 -3.97
C GLY A 35 -14.66 -3.69 -3.24
N PHE A 36 -14.92 -4.21 -2.03
CA PHE A 36 -13.96 -5.02 -1.28
C PHE A 36 -13.45 -6.24 -2.07
N GLY A 37 -14.32 -6.90 -2.83
CA GLY A 37 -13.97 -8.07 -3.64
C GLY A 37 -12.99 -7.73 -4.75
N TYR A 38 -13.24 -6.61 -5.44
CA TYR A 38 -12.37 -6.11 -6.49
C TYR A 38 -11.04 -5.56 -5.94
N GLY A 39 -11.05 -4.88 -4.80
CA GLY A 39 -9.83 -4.43 -4.13
C GLY A 39 -8.91 -5.60 -3.73
N TYR A 40 -9.45 -6.67 -3.14
CA TYR A 40 -8.66 -7.87 -2.85
C TYR A 40 -8.20 -8.62 -4.10
N ALA A 41 -9.02 -8.63 -5.16
CA ALA A 41 -8.60 -9.18 -6.46
C ALA A 41 -7.42 -8.39 -7.05
N PHE A 42 -7.48 -7.06 -7.02
CA PHE A 42 -6.39 -6.20 -7.45
C PHE A 42 -5.12 -6.41 -6.61
N LYS A 43 -5.23 -6.51 -5.28
CA LYS A 43 -4.12 -6.89 -4.39
C LYS A 43 -3.48 -8.22 -4.80
N MET A 44 -4.28 -9.22 -5.17
CA MET A 44 -3.75 -10.51 -5.64
C MET A 44 -2.98 -10.37 -6.96
N ILE A 45 -3.47 -9.58 -7.91
CA ILE A 45 -2.78 -9.31 -9.18
C ILE A 45 -1.43 -8.64 -8.91
N CYS A 46 -1.40 -7.57 -8.10
CA CYS A 46 -0.17 -6.87 -7.74
C CYS A 46 0.82 -7.79 -7.00
N ARG A 47 0.34 -8.64 -6.09
CA ARG A 47 1.19 -9.61 -5.39
C ARG A 47 1.76 -10.69 -6.33
N PHE A 48 1.01 -11.06 -7.37
CA PHE A 48 1.44 -12.08 -8.33
C PHE A 48 2.50 -11.53 -9.30
N HIS A 49 2.34 -10.30 -9.77
CA HIS A 49 3.26 -9.68 -10.72
C HIS A 49 4.40 -8.87 -10.07
N GLY A 50 4.21 -8.44 -8.83
CA GLY A 50 5.17 -7.64 -8.08
C GLY A 50 6.14 -8.47 -7.25
N LYS A 51 7.03 -7.75 -6.56
CA LYS A 51 7.94 -8.31 -5.56
C LYS A 51 7.42 -7.96 -4.16
N PRO A 52 7.22 -8.95 -3.26
CA PRO A 52 6.87 -8.63 -1.88
C PRO A 52 8.00 -7.86 -1.20
N LEU A 53 7.63 -6.84 -0.43
CA LEU A 53 8.51 -6.01 0.36
C LEU A 53 8.24 -6.27 1.84
N ASP A 54 9.28 -6.26 2.67
CA ASP A 54 9.16 -6.52 4.11
C ASP A 54 8.43 -5.38 4.81
N ASN A 55 7.40 -5.70 5.59
CA ASN A 55 6.57 -4.73 6.29
C ASN A 55 6.46 -5.02 7.80
N SER A 56 7.46 -5.69 8.37
CA SER A 56 7.49 -6.09 9.78
C SER A 56 7.36 -4.92 10.77
N ASN A 57 7.72 -3.68 10.41
CA ASN A 57 7.48 -2.50 11.26
C ASN A 57 6.08 -1.89 11.09
N PHE A 58 5.25 -2.45 10.22
CA PHE A 58 3.92 -1.91 9.89
C PHE A 58 2.79 -2.91 10.16
N SER A 59 3.06 -4.04 10.82
CA SER A 59 2.00 -4.97 11.21
C SER A 59 2.40 -5.91 12.37
N PRO A 60 1.59 -5.99 13.44
CA PRO A 60 0.48 -5.10 13.77
C PRO A 60 0.99 -3.71 14.15
N PHE A 61 0.17 -2.67 13.92
CA PHE A 61 0.42 -1.32 14.43
C PHE A 61 -0.81 -0.79 15.17
N LEU A 62 -0.62 0.23 16.01
CA LEU A 62 -1.67 0.86 16.79
C LEU A 62 -1.67 2.37 16.62
N GLY A 63 -2.84 2.97 16.77
CA GLY A 63 -2.99 4.43 16.85
C GLY A 63 -2.44 5.16 15.63
N SER A 64 -1.65 6.20 15.88
CA SER A 64 -1.13 7.12 14.87
C SER A 64 0.21 6.68 14.27
N TRP A 65 0.57 5.40 14.34
CA TRP A 65 1.90 4.93 13.96
C TRP A 65 2.30 5.30 12.53
N LEU A 66 1.38 5.13 11.56
CA LEU A 66 1.67 5.47 10.16
C LEU A 66 1.95 6.96 9.98
N GLN A 67 1.23 7.81 10.71
CA GLN A 67 1.44 9.26 10.70
C GLN A 67 2.80 9.64 11.29
N VAL A 68 3.27 8.96 12.35
CA VAL A 68 4.61 9.20 12.90
C VAL A 68 5.69 8.87 11.88
N VAL A 69 5.55 7.77 11.14
CA VAL A 69 6.48 7.40 10.06
C VAL A 69 6.44 8.43 8.93
N ASP A 70 5.25 8.89 8.52
CA ASP A 70 5.10 9.92 7.50
C ASP A 70 5.71 11.26 7.91
N GLU A 71 5.54 11.67 9.16
CA GLU A 71 6.18 12.87 9.70
C GLU A 71 7.70 12.78 9.63
N GLY A 72 8.27 11.61 9.96
CA GLY A 72 9.71 11.36 9.82
C GLY A 72 10.18 11.40 8.36
N LEU A 73 9.43 10.78 7.44
CA LEU A 73 9.72 10.85 6.00
C LEU A 73 9.66 12.29 5.47
N VAL A 74 8.69 13.09 5.92
CA VAL A 74 8.56 14.52 5.58
C VAL A 74 9.70 15.34 6.16
N ALA A 75 10.14 15.07 7.40
CA ALA A 75 11.28 15.73 8.02
C ALA A 75 12.59 15.53 7.24
N LEU A 76 12.71 14.39 6.55
CA LEU A 76 13.81 14.07 5.64
C LEU A 76 13.60 14.61 4.21
N GLY A 77 12.50 15.33 4.00
CA GLY A 77 12.12 15.93 2.73
C GLY A 77 11.55 14.95 1.71
N SER A 78 11.18 13.72 2.09
CA SER A 78 10.55 12.76 1.17
C SER A 78 9.25 13.32 0.59
N LYS A 79 8.99 12.99 -0.68
CA LYS A 79 7.72 13.27 -1.38
C LYS A 79 7.21 12.04 -2.14
N ALA A 80 7.68 10.84 -1.78
CA ALA A 80 7.27 9.61 -2.46
C ALA A 80 5.76 9.36 -2.36
N GLY A 81 5.18 9.72 -1.22
CA GLY A 81 3.77 9.57 -0.86
C GLY A 81 3.67 9.40 0.66
N SER A 82 2.50 8.97 1.14
CA SER A 82 2.24 8.66 2.54
C SER A 82 2.09 7.15 2.72
N VAL A 83 2.66 6.60 3.79
CA VAL A 83 2.43 5.21 4.18
C VAL A 83 1.01 5.06 4.73
N ALA A 84 0.45 6.09 5.38
CA ALA A 84 -0.94 6.09 5.82
C ALA A 84 -1.92 5.97 4.64
N ASP A 85 -1.60 6.56 3.48
CA ASP A 85 -2.43 6.46 2.28
C ASP A 85 -2.52 5.02 1.73
N PHE A 86 -1.56 4.13 2.03
CA PHE A 86 -1.73 2.70 1.72
C PHE A 86 -2.91 2.06 2.46
N VAL A 87 -3.34 2.63 3.59
CA VAL A 87 -4.49 2.18 4.39
C VAL A 87 -5.75 2.99 4.07
N TYR A 88 -5.62 4.31 3.90
CA TYR A 88 -6.77 5.21 3.77
C TYR A 88 -7.07 5.66 2.33
N GLY A 89 -6.19 5.33 1.38
CA GLY A 89 -6.35 5.59 -0.04
C GLY A 89 -7.33 4.66 -0.71
N SER A 90 -7.53 4.88 -2.01
CA SER A 90 -8.51 4.15 -2.83
C SER A 90 -7.84 3.51 -4.05
N PRO A 91 -8.34 2.35 -4.52
CA PRO A 91 -7.82 1.72 -5.72
C PRO A 91 -8.00 2.63 -6.96
N PRO A 92 -7.21 2.42 -8.02
CA PRO A 92 -7.28 3.25 -9.21
C PRO A 92 -8.61 3.04 -9.95
N ALA A 93 -9.14 4.11 -10.54
CA ALA A 93 -10.30 4.01 -11.42
C ALA A 93 -10.01 3.02 -12.58
N PRO A 94 -10.99 2.19 -12.99
CA PRO A 94 -12.40 2.26 -12.66
C PRO A 94 -12.83 1.41 -11.45
N LEU A 95 -11.89 0.92 -10.63
CA LEU A 95 -12.23 0.08 -9.49
C LEU A 95 -13.07 0.86 -8.46
N PRO A 96 -14.22 0.34 -8.03
CA PRO A 96 -14.98 0.98 -6.98
C PRO A 96 -14.21 0.89 -5.65
N PRO A 97 -14.20 1.97 -4.85
CA PRO A 97 -13.56 1.95 -3.54
C PRO A 97 -14.28 0.95 -2.62
N PRO A 98 -13.55 0.18 -1.81
CA PRO A 98 -14.16 -0.62 -0.76
C PRO A 98 -14.71 0.28 0.36
N GLU A 99 -15.72 -0.21 1.07
CA GLU A 99 -16.26 0.50 2.26
C GLU A 99 -15.25 0.52 3.42
N ASP A 100 -14.50 -0.57 3.61
CA ASP A 100 -13.49 -0.71 4.66
C ASP A 100 -12.10 -1.03 4.09
N LEU A 101 -11.91 -2.26 3.61
CA LEU A 101 -10.62 -2.81 3.21
C LEU A 101 -10.73 -3.63 1.91
N PRO A 102 -9.65 -3.72 1.12
CA PRO A 102 -8.31 -3.20 1.40
C PRO A 102 -8.15 -1.72 1.04
N GLY A 103 -7.33 -1.00 1.80
CA GLY A 103 -6.81 0.30 1.38
C GLY A 103 -5.83 0.14 0.21
N TYR A 104 -5.60 1.21 -0.54
CA TYR A 104 -4.60 1.24 -1.61
C TYR A 104 -4.04 2.64 -1.83
N ASP A 105 -2.73 2.70 -2.03
CA ASP A 105 -2.09 3.82 -2.72
C ASP A 105 -0.83 3.30 -3.46
N GLU A 106 -0.30 4.13 -4.34
CA GLU A 106 0.90 3.82 -5.11
C GLU A 106 1.89 4.99 -5.16
N TRP A 107 3.17 4.66 -5.07
CA TRP A 107 4.25 5.62 -5.28
C TRP A 107 4.89 5.33 -6.62
N SER A 108 4.82 6.28 -7.55
CA SER A 108 5.43 6.13 -8.87
C SER A 108 6.97 6.16 -8.80
N ALA A 109 7.62 5.70 -9.87
CA ALA A 109 9.06 5.52 -9.93
C ALA A 109 9.87 6.81 -9.66
N THR A 110 9.40 7.96 -10.16
CA THR A 110 10.10 9.24 -10.02
C THR A 110 10.08 9.75 -8.57
N PRO A 111 8.91 9.85 -7.89
CA PRO A 111 8.87 10.13 -6.45
C PRO A 111 9.70 9.16 -5.60
N CYS A 112 9.76 7.87 -5.96
CA CYS A 112 10.61 6.90 -5.25
C CYS A 112 12.10 7.23 -5.38
N ARG A 113 12.57 7.54 -6.61
CA ARG A 113 13.96 7.97 -6.85
C ARG A 113 14.31 9.25 -6.09
N ASP A 114 13.43 10.24 -6.13
CA ASP A 114 13.64 11.51 -5.45
C ASP A 114 13.73 11.32 -3.94
N ALA A 115 12.87 10.49 -3.35
CA ALA A 115 12.90 10.18 -1.92
C ALA A 115 14.18 9.45 -1.53
N LEU A 116 14.62 8.46 -2.32
CA LEU A 116 15.87 7.73 -2.04
C LEU A 116 17.08 8.67 -2.12
N ALA A 117 17.14 9.53 -3.14
CA ALA A 117 18.23 10.50 -3.27
C ALA A 117 18.31 11.48 -2.09
N ARG A 118 17.15 11.91 -1.55
CA ARG A 118 17.10 12.76 -0.35
C ARG A 118 17.54 12.01 0.90
N TRP A 119 17.12 10.75 1.05
CA TRP A 119 17.61 9.91 2.13
C TRP A 119 19.14 9.76 2.07
N ASP A 120 19.69 9.43 0.91
CA ASP A 120 21.15 9.25 0.74
C ASP A 120 21.93 10.54 0.98
N ALA A 121 21.34 11.70 0.67
CA ALA A 121 21.92 13.02 0.93
C ALA A 121 21.75 13.51 2.39
N SER A 122 20.90 12.85 3.19
CA SER A 122 20.66 13.27 4.58
C SER A 122 21.87 12.99 5.48
N THR A 123 22.13 13.90 6.43
CA THR A 123 23.25 13.78 7.37
C THR A 123 22.92 12.88 8.54
N ALA A 124 23.95 12.42 9.26
CA ALA A 124 23.77 11.63 10.48
C ALA A 124 22.97 12.40 11.54
N GLU A 125 23.15 13.72 11.64
CA GLU A 125 22.41 14.58 12.56
C GLU A 125 20.93 14.67 12.19
N GLN A 126 20.61 14.74 10.89
CA GLN A 126 19.22 14.73 10.43
C GLN A 126 18.54 13.40 10.75
N ARG A 127 19.24 12.27 10.56
CA ARG A 127 18.73 10.93 10.90
C ARG A 127 18.63 10.72 12.40
N ALA A 128 19.57 11.25 13.18
CA ALA A 128 19.54 11.19 14.65
C ALA A 128 18.43 12.06 15.26
N GLY A 129 17.91 13.03 14.51
CA GLY A 129 16.75 13.84 14.91
C GLY A 129 15.40 13.15 14.72
N LEU A 130 15.37 11.96 14.11
CA LEU A 130 14.16 11.16 13.98
C LEU A 130 13.76 10.56 15.32
N GLU A 131 12.45 10.34 15.50
CA GLU A 131 11.95 9.58 16.63
C GLU A 131 12.52 8.14 16.57
N PRO A 132 13.07 7.60 17.67
CA PRO A 132 13.79 6.33 17.64
C PRO A 132 12.98 5.15 17.09
N GLU A 133 11.71 5.02 17.46
CA GLU A 133 10.86 3.93 16.95
C GLU A 133 10.64 4.12 15.43
N ALA A 134 10.37 5.35 14.98
CA ALA A 134 10.18 5.68 13.57
C ALA A 134 11.43 5.41 12.72
N GLY A 135 12.62 5.48 13.29
CA GLY A 135 13.88 5.25 12.58
C GLY A 135 13.96 3.89 11.89
N GLU A 136 13.56 2.81 12.57
CA GLU A 136 13.56 1.46 12.00
C GLU A 136 12.52 1.29 10.88
N ALA A 137 11.34 1.88 11.06
CA ALA A 137 10.29 1.89 10.05
C ALA A 137 10.69 2.69 8.81
N ILE A 138 11.36 3.84 8.99
CA ILE A 138 11.87 4.67 7.90
C ILE A 138 12.97 3.92 7.14
N GLU A 139 13.90 3.24 7.81
CA GLU A 139 14.90 2.39 7.14
C GLU A 139 14.24 1.26 6.35
N GLN A 140 13.14 0.69 6.86
CA GLN A 140 12.35 -0.29 6.12
C GLN A 140 11.70 0.34 4.87
N VAL A 141 11.13 1.55 4.97
CA VAL A 141 10.63 2.29 3.80
C VAL A 141 11.74 2.56 2.79
N VAL A 142 12.93 2.94 3.25
CA VAL A 142 14.09 3.15 2.38
C VAL A 142 14.49 1.85 1.68
N SER A 143 14.37 0.69 2.34
CA SER A 143 14.59 -0.61 1.70
C SER A 143 13.61 -0.86 0.54
N TRP A 144 12.35 -0.40 0.66
CA TRP A 144 11.36 -0.45 -0.42
C TRP A 144 11.76 0.45 -1.58
N LEU A 145 12.17 1.69 -1.28
CA LEU A 145 12.64 2.64 -2.28
C LEU A 145 13.83 2.08 -3.06
N ARG A 146 14.82 1.50 -2.37
CA ARG A 146 15.97 0.84 -3.01
C ARG A 146 15.53 -0.30 -3.93
N ALA A 147 14.57 -1.11 -3.49
CA ALA A 147 14.04 -2.22 -4.29
C ALA A 147 13.31 -1.72 -5.55
N ALA A 148 12.53 -0.65 -5.45
CA ALA A 148 11.86 -0.02 -6.59
C ALA A 148 12.86 0.62 -7.56
N VAL A 149 13.81 1.42 -7.06
CA VAL A 149 14.81 2.13 -7.88
C VAL A 149 15.79 1.18 -8.58
N ALA A 150 16.01 -0.02 -8.03
CA ALA A 150 16.84 -1.05 -8.67
C ALA A 150 16.27 -1.56 -10.01
N GLN A 151 15.01 -1.27 -10.34
CA GLN A 151 14.40 -1.62 -11.62
C GLN A 151 13.80 -0.37 -12.27
N ASP A 152 14.23 -0.05 -13.50
CA ASP A 152 13.74 1.17 -14.15
C ASP A 152 12.23 1.07 -14.45
N GLY A 153 11.51 2.15 -14.18
CA GLY A 153 10.06 2.24 -14.31
C GLY A 153 9.25 1.62 -13.15
N TYR A 154 9.88 1.01 -12.15
CA TYR A 154 9.16 0.40 -11.02
C TYR A 154 8.84 1.42 -9.93
N GLY A 155 7.65 1.26 -9.34
CA GLY A 155 7.17 1.98 -8.17
C GLY A 155 6.84 1.04 -7.01
N ILE A 156 6.10 1.55 -6.03
CA ILE A 156 5.61 0.79 -4.88
C ILE A 156 4.08 0.82 -4.90
N ALA A 157 3.46 -0.35 -4.74
CA ALA A 157 2.03 -0.48 -4.54
C ALA A 157 1.79 -1.00 -3.11
N GLY A 158 1.08 -0.23 -2.29
CA GLY A 158 0.82 -0.59 -0.90
C GLY A 158 -0.66 -0.90 -0.66
N PHE A 159 -0.92 -1.81 0.28
CA PHE A 159 -2.27 -2.29 0.58
C PHE A 159 -2.47 -2.49 2.09
N GLY A 160 -3.30 -1.65 2.70
CA GLY A 160 -3.80 -1.83 4.06
C GLY A 160 -4.81 -2.97 4.16
N SER A 161 -4.72 -3.78 5.24
CA SER A 161 -5.65 -4.88 5.52
C SER A 161 -5.63 -5.29 6.98
#